data_AF-A0A2G6JBY0-F1
#
_entry.id   AF-A0A2G6JBY0-F1
#
_cell.length_a   1.000
_cell.length_b   1.000
_cell.length_c   1.000
_cell.angle_alpha   90.00
_cell.angle_beta   90.00
_cell.angle_gamma   90.00
#
_symmetry.space_group_name_H-M   'P 1'
#
loop_
_entity.id
_entity.type
_entity.pdbx_description
1 polymer ?
#
loop_
_entity_poly.entity_id
_entity_poly.type
_entity_poly.pdbx_seq_one_letter_code
_entity_poly.pdbx_strand_id
1 'polypeptide(L)'
;MSMASTIRENVTNYYVEKLDFPSNNEEAGVPQPNYLIGNRITGVVVESGAIHITMGNKASKPLKGKVLSFRPAVVTGSPKSPIAWLCGYDDPVTGMQAVGDNKTDLDKEYLPAACRG
;
A
#
# COMPACT_ATOMS: atom_id res chain seq x y z
N MET A 1 -12.43 6.06 9.29
CA MET A 1 -11.64 5.66 8.10
C MET A 1 -10.20 6.11 8.30
N SER A 2 -9.22 5.30 7.94
CA SER A 2 -7.80 5.67 8.04
C SER A 2 -7.28 6.11 6.66
N MET A 3 -6.23 6.93 6.61
CA MET A 3 -5.65 7.39 5.35
C MET A 3 -5.35 6.25 4.37
N ALA A 4 -4.79 5.14 4.87
CA ALA A 4 -4.48 3.97 4.07
C ALA A 4 -5.74 3.25 3.53
N SER A 5 -6.90 3.28 4.23
CA SER A 5 -8.12 2.68 3.69
C SER A 5 -8.64 3.47 2.50
N THR A 6 -8.66 4.80 2.61
CA THR A 6 -9.12 5.67 1.51
C THR A 6 -8.23 5.55 0.28
N ILE A 7 -6.90 5.49 0.43
CA ILE A 7 -6.00 5.35 -0.72
C ILE A 7 -6.18 3.97 -1.39
N ARG A 8 -6.36 2.89 -0.61
CA ARG A 8 -6.66 1.56 -1.15
C ARG A 8 -7.97 1.53 -1.94
N GLU A 9 -9.00 2.22 -1.47
CA GLU A 9 -10.27 2.36 -2.18
C GLU A 9 -10.07 3.05 -3.53
N ASN A 10 -9.29 4.14 -3.57
CA ASN A 10 -8.98 4.85 -4.82
C ASN A 10 -8.23 3.96 -5.83
N VAL A 11 -7.20 3.26 -5.39
CA VAL A 11 -6.46 2.30 -6.23
C VAL A 11 -7.38 1.17 -6.72
N THR A 12 -8.26 0.68 -5.85
CA THR A 12 -9.23 -0.39 -6.20
C THR A 12 -10.23 0.10 -7.25
N ASN A 13 -10.75 1.32 -7.10
CA ASN A 13 -11.68 1.91 -8.05
C ASN A 13 -11.02 2.10 -9.43
N TYR A 14 -9.79 2.62 -9.45
CA TYR A 14 -9.02 2.75 -10.69
C TYR A 14 -8.89 1.39 -11.39
N TYR A 15 -8.54 0.33 -10.64
CA TYR A 15 -8.43 -1.01 -11.20
C TYR A 15 -9.76 -1.56 -11.73
N VAL A 16 -10.87 -1.34 -11.04
CA VAL A 16 -12.19 -1.77 -11.52
C VAL A 16 -12.59 -1.06 -12.81
N GLU A 17 -12.25 0.22 -12.96
CA GLU A 17 -12.59 1.03 -14.14
C GLU A 17 -11.65 0.79 -15.33
N LYS A 18 -10.36 0.61 -15.07
CA LYS A 18 -9.31 0.55 -16.11
C LYS A 18 -8.80 -0.86 -16.39
N LEU A 19 -9.08 -1.81 -15.49
CA LEU A 19 -8.49 -3.15 -15.49
C LEU A 19 -6.95 -3.13 -15.47
N ASP A 20 -6.39 -2.06 -14.93
CA ASP A 20 -4.95 -1.84 -14.75
C ASP A 20 -4.71 -1.04 -13.45
N PHE A 21 -3.49 -1.04 -12.94
CA PHE A 21 -3.14 -0.34 -11.71
C PHE A 21 -2.60 1.07 -11.98
N PRO A 22 -2.91 2.05 -11.12
CA PRO A 22 -2.41 3.40 -11.30
C PRO A 22 -0.89 3.42 -11.13
N SER A 23 -0.20 4.09 -12.06
CA SER A 23 1.26 4.17 -12.05
C SER A 23 1.78 5.07 -10.92
N ASN A 24 0.98 6.05 -10.48
CA ASN A 24 1.37 7.07 -9.51
C ASN A 24 0.17 7.66 -8.73
N ASN A 25 0.44 8.60 -7.80
CA ASN A 25 -0.59 9.28 -6.99
C ASN A 25 -1.66 9.99 -7.84
N GLU A 26 -1.27 10.68 -8.91
CA GLU A 26 -2.18 11.45 -9.75
C GLU A 26 -3.17 10.55 -10.48
N GLU A 27 -2.69 9.46 -11.10
CA GLU A 27 -3.57 8.44 -11.70
C GLU A 27 -4.49 7.79 -10.68
N ALA A 28 -3.99 7.55 -9.47
CA ALA A 28 -4.79 7.04 -8.37
C ALA A 28 -5.78 8.07 -7.81
N GLY A 29 -5.81 9.31 -8.30
CA GLY A 29 -6.71 10.36 -7.81
C GLY A 29 -6.41 10.81 -6.38
N VAL A 30 -5.17 10.65 -5.92
CA VAL A 30 -4.74 11.06 -4.57
C VAL A 30 -3.73 12.23 -4.61
N PRO A 31 -3.70 13.09 -3.58
CA PRO A 31 -2.75 14.19 -3.51
C PRO A 31 -1.27 13.78 -3.61
N GLN A 32 -0.40 14.75 -3.89
CA GLN A 32 1.04 14.53 -3.85
C GLN A 32 1.51 14.09 -2.43
N PRO A 33 2.63 13.34 -2.33
CA PRO A 33 3.03 12.68 -1.09
C PRO A 33 3.17 13.60 0.14
N ASN A 34 3.66 14.82 -0.06
CA ASN A 34 3.84 15.84 0.99
C ASN A 34 2.52 16.39 1.56
N TYR A 35 1.39 16.15 0.91
CA TYR A 35 0.05 16.47 1.44
C TYR A 35 -0.61 15.28 2.14
N LEU A 36 -0.05 14.08 2.02
CA LEU A 36 -0.55 12.85 2.64
C LEU A 36 0.15 12.58 3.98
N ILE A 37 -0.09 13.49 4.93
CA ILE A 37 0.59 13.52 6.24
C ILE A 37 -0.35 13.17 7.40
N GLY A 38 0.21 12.61 8.46
CA GLY A 38 -0.54 12.30 9.67
C GLY A 38 0.34 12.23 10.91
N ASN A 39 -0.27 11.94 12.07
CA ASN A 39 0.45 11.92 13.35
C ASN A 39 1.71 11.05 13.35
N ARG A 40 1.75 9.98 12.54
CA ARG A 40 2.86 9.02 12.47
C ARG A 40 3.40 8.81 11.05
N ILE A 41 2.96 9.62 10.08
CA ILE A 41 3.23 9.45 8.64
C ILE A 41 3.66 10.79 8.05
N THR A 42 4.73 10.81 7.26
CA THR A 42 5.26 12.00 6.59
C THR A 42 4.95 12.05 5.10
N GLY A 43 4.46 10.95 4.52
CA GLY A 43 3.98 10.94 3.15
C GLY A 43 3.50 9.56 2.71
N VAL A 44 2.73 9.55 1.62
CA VAL A 44 2.27 8.33 0.97
C VAL A 44 2.49 8.44 -0.53
N VAL A 45 3.10 7.41 -1.11
CA VAL A 45 3.34 7.27 -2.55
C VAL A 45 2.54 6.07 -3.04
N VAL A 46 1.84 6.24 -4.16
CA VAL A 46 1.32 5.15 -4.98
C VAL A 46 2.31 4.94 -6.11
N GLU A 47 2.70 3.70 -6.36
CA GLU A 47 3.64 3.32 -7.41
C GLU A 47 3.25 1.96 -7.97
N SER A 48 2.83 1.94 -9.24
CA SER A 48 2.36 0.72 -9.92
C SER A 48 1.33 -0.07 -9.09
N GLY A 49 0.35 0.63 -8.51
CA GLY A 49 -0.69 0.08 -7.64
C GLY A 49 -0.28 -0.20 -6.19
N ALA A 50 1.00 -0.34 -5.89
CA ALA A 50 1.48 -0.47 -4.51
C ALA A 50 1.41 0.88 -3.78
N ILE A 51 1.16 0.85 -2.48
CA ILE A 51 1.08 2.03 -1.62
C ILE A 51 2.22 1.98 -0.61
N HIS A 52 3.09 2.98 -0.64
CA HIS A 52 4.25 3.12 0.23
C HIS A 52 4.05 4.26 1.22
N ILE A 53 3.95 3.92 2.51
CA ILE A 53 3.73 4.87 3.59
C ILE A 53 5.07 5.13 4.29
N THR A 54 5.52 6.39 4.26
CA THR A 54 6.73 6.81 5.00
C THR A 54 6.36 7.20 6.42
N MET A 55 6.92 6.47 7.38
CA MET A 55 6.73 6.63 8.81
C MET A 55 7.53 7.84 9.32
N GLY A 56 6.95 8.61 10.24
CA GLY A 56 7.61 9.80 10.78
C GLY A 56 6.82 10.53 11.85
N ASN A 57 7.02 11.85 11.97
CA ASN A 57 6.33 12.70 12.96
C ASN A 57 6.44 12.17 14.40
N LYS A 58 5.32 11.74 15.01
CA LYS A 58 5.25 11.20 16.39
C LYS A 58 5.50 9.69 16.45
N ALA A 59 5.96 9.06 15.37
CA ALA A 59 6.43 7.68 15.41
C ALA A 59 7.66 7.54 16.33
N SER A 60 7.85 6.36 16.92
CA SER A 60 9.04 6.06 17.72
C SER A 60 10.29 6.15 16.85
N LYS A 61 11.44 6.46 17.45
CA LYS A 61 12.71 6.67 16.74
C LYS A 61 13.06 5.55 15.75
N PRO A 62 12.88 4.24 16.07
CA PRO A 62 13.20 3.16 15.13
C PRO A 62 12.36 3.17 13.84
N LEU A 63 11.18 3.78 13.87
CA LEU A 63 10.26 3.81 12.73
C LEU A 63 10.46 5.04 11.84
N LYS A 64 11.14 6.09 12.30
CA LYS A 64 11.20 7.34 11.53
C LYS A 64 12.00 7.17 10.24
N GLY A 65 11.44 7.62 9.12
CA GLY A 65 12.03 7.48 7.78
C GLY A 65 11.82 6.11 7.15
N LYS A 66 11.28 5.15 7.89
CA LYS A 66 10.98 3.80 7.41
C LYS A 66 9.70 3.76 6.58
N VAL A 67 9.57 2.77 5.73
CA VAL A 67 8.47 2.57 4.80
C VAL A 67 7.70 1.30 5.16
N LEU A 68 6.37 1.40 5.14
CA LEU A 68 5.46 0.26 5.13
C LEU A 68 4.73 0.23 3.79
N SER A 69 4.79 -0.91 3.10
CA SER A 69 4.09 -1.10 1.83
C SER A 69 2.77 -1.85 2.02
N PHE A 70 1.76 -1.46 1.25
CA PHE A 70 0.55 -2.23 1.01
C PHE A 70 0.47 -2.55 -0.47
N ARG A 71 0.26 -3.82 -0.81
CA ARG A 71 0.26 -4.28 -2.20
C ARG A 71 -1.10 -4.90 -2.53
N PRO A 72 -1.70 -4.57 -3.68
CA PRO A 72 -2.84 -5.33 -4.15
C PRO A 72 -2.38 -6.76 -4.50
N ALA A 73 -3.26 -7.72 -4.28
CA ALA A 73 -3.15 -9.07 -4.77
C ALA A 73 -4.38 -9.40 -5.60
N VAL A 74 -4.16 -9.92 -6.81
CA VAL A 74 -5.20 -10.23 -7.79
C VAL A 74 -5.20 -11.71 -8.13
N VAL A 75 -6.36 -12.24 -8.52
CA VAL A 75 -6.47 -13.62 -8.99
C VAL A 75 -6.01 -13.68 -10.45
N THR A 76 -4.98 -14.49 -10.73
CA THR A 76 -4.44 -14.63 -12.09
C THR A 76 -5.52 -15.12 -13.04
N GLY A 77 -5.74 -14.39 -14.15
CA GLY A 77 -6.74 -14.74 -15.16
C GLY A 77 -8.19 -14.38 -14.80
N SER A 78 -8.45 -13.79 -13.63
CA SER A 78 -9.79 -13.33 -13.22
C SER A 78 -9.77 -11.87 -12.76
N PRO A 79 -9.63 -10.90 -13.70
CA PRO A 79 -9.45 -9.50 -13.34
C PRO A 79 -10.68 -8.85 -12.68
N LYS A 80 -11.86 -9.47 -12.79
CA LYS A 80 -13.10 -9.01 -12.13
C LYS A 80 -13.27 -9.52 -10.69
N SER A 81 -12.40 -10.42 -10.24
CA SER A 81 -12.40 -10.87 -8.84
C SER A 81 -12.01 -9.72 -7.90
N PRO A 82 -12.53 -9.68 -6.67
CA PRO A 82 -12.13 -8.69 -5.69
C PRO A 82 -10.61 -8.69 -5.44
N ILE A 83 -10.04 -7.49 -5.28
CA ILE A 83 -8.64 -7.32 -4.89
C ILE A 83 -8.49 -7.66 -3.39
N ALA A 84 -7.50 -8.48 -3.06
CA ALA A 84 -7.00 -8.60 -1.69
C ALA A 84 -5.85 -7.61 -1.46
N TRP A 85 -5.58 -7.26 -0.22
CA TRP A 85 -4.49 -6.33 0.12
C TRP A 85 -3.50 -6.97 1.07
N LEU A 86 -2.27 -7.10 0.60
CA LEU A 86 -1.12 -7.55 1.39
C LEU A 86 -0.55 -6.37 2.16
N CYS A 87 -0.06 -6.64 3.37
CA CYS A 87 0.63 -5.66 4.20
C CYS A 87 2.08 -6.08 4.44
N GLY A 88 3.03 -5.16 4.33
CA GLY A 88 4.41 -5.40 4.72
C GLY A 88 5.01 -6.61 4.00
N TYR A 89 5.44 -7.59 4.78
CA TYR A 89 6.08 -8.82 4.29
C TYR A 89 5.10 -9.96 4.01
N ASP A 90 3.79 -9.70 4.05
CA ASP A 90 2.78 -10.70 3.72
C ASP A 90 2.87 -11.13 2.25
N ASP A 91 2.66 -12.43 2.03
CA ASP A 91 2.78 -13.09 0.74
C ASP A 91 1.39 -13.43 0.17
N PRO A 92 1.21 -13.34 -1.16
CA PRO A 92 -0.03 -13.76 -1.77
C PRO A 92 -0.25 -15.27 -1.55
N VAL A 93 -1.49 -15.65 -1.25
CA VAL A 93 -1.88 -17.06 -1.20
C VAL A 93 -1.85 -17.68 -2.60
N THR A 94 -1.81 -19.01 -2.66
CA THR A 94 -1.87 -19.77 -3.92
C THR A 94 -3.05 -19.32 -4.79
N GLY A 95 -2.77 -19.00 -6.06
CA GLY A 95 -3.76 -18.53 -7.03
C GLY A 95 -3.90 -17.00 -7.10
N MET A 96 -3.23 -16.27 -6.20
CA MET A 96 -3.12 -14.81 -6.27
C MET A 96 -1.71 -14.36 -6.61
N GLN A 97 -1.60 -13.17 -7.20
CA GLN A 97 -0.33 -12.53 -7.51
C GLN A 97 -0.30 -11.13 -6.89
N ALA A 98 0.78 -10.83 -6.17
CA ALA A 98 1.05 -9.50 -5.65
C ALA A 98 1.42 -8.53 -6.78
N VAL A 99 0.98 -7.29 -6.65
CA VAL A 99 1.19 -6.22 -7.62
C VAL A 99 2.09 -5.14 -7.02
N GLY A 100 3.03 -4.66 -7.83
CA GLY A 100 4.01 -3.66 -7.44
C GLY A 100 5.07 -4.20 -6.48
N ASP A 101 6.11 -3.39 -6.27
CA ASP A 101 7.24 -3.76 -5.43
C ASP A 101 6.90 -3.70 -3.94
N ASN A 102 7.60 -4.49 -3.14
CA ASN A 102 7.59 -4.33 -1.69
C ASN A 102 8.78 -3.48 -1.25
N LYS A 103 8.52 -2.26 -0.78
CA LYS A 103 9.54 -1.35 -0.25
C LYS A 103 9.53 -1.28 1.27
N THR A 104 8.91 -2.26 1.94
CA THR A 104 8.86 -2.31 3.41
C THR A 104 10.27 -2.52 3.97
N ASP A 105 10.70 -1.64 4.86
CA ASP A 105 12.02 -1.71 5.51
C ASP A 105 11.95 -1.55 7.04
N LEU A 106 10.74 -1.73 7.58
CA LEU A 106 10.44 -1.82 9.01
C LEU A 106 10.81 -3.21 9.55
N ASP A 107 11.45 -3.26 10.72
CA ASP A 107 11.70 -4.55 11.38
C ASP A 107 10.38 -5.23 11.77
N LYS A 108 10.31 -6.55 11.58
CA LYS A 108 9.09 -7.36 11.81
C LYS A 108 8.54 -7.21 13.23
N GLU A 109 9.40 -6.98 14.22
CA GLU A 109 9.00 -6.76 15.61
C GLU A 109 8.07 -5.55 15.80
N TYR A 110 8.20 -4.52 14.95
CA TYR A 110 7.36 -3.32 15.00
C TYR A 110 6.08 -3.42 14.18
N LEU A 111 5.93 -4.51 13.41
CA LEU A 111 4.77 -4.71 12.55
C LEU A 111 3.67 -5.48 13.29
N PRO A 112 2.38 -5.22 12.99
CA PRO A 112 1.30 -6.12 13.36
C PRO A 112 1.49 -7.50 12.74
N ALA A 113 0.90 -8.54 13.36
CA ALA A 113 1.03 -9.92 12.87
C ALA A 113 0.69 -10.05 11.38
N ALA A 114 -0.38 -9.41 10.93
CA ALA A 114 -0.84 -9.41 9.53
C ALA A 114 0.13 -8.77 8.52
N CYS A 115 1.24 -8.18 8.96
CA CYS A 115 2.22 -7.53 8.08
C CYS A 115 3.61 -8.19 8.14
N ARG A 116 3.77 -9.30 8.88
CA ARG A 116 5.07 -9.94 9.13
C ARG A 116 5.45 -11.05 8.15
N GLY A 117 4.52 -11.49 7.30
CA GLY A 117 4.63 -12.73 6.52
C GLY A 117 3.90 -13.88 7.17
#